data_AF-A0A0A6UTX1-F1
#
_entry.id   AF-A0A0A6UTX1-F1
#
_cell.length_a   1.000
_cell.length_b   1.000
_cell.length_c   1.000
_cell.angle_alpha   90.00
_cell.angle_beta   90.00
_cell.angle_gamma   90.00
#
_symmetry.space_group_name_H-M   'P 1'
#
loop_
_entity.id
_entity.type
_entity.pdbx_description
1 polymer ?
#
loop_
_entity_poly.entity_id
_entity_poly.type
_entity_poly.pdbx_seq_one_letter_code
_entity_poly.pdbx_strand_id
1 'polypeptide(L)' 'MAGMTPDQHAVRAAELAAEAERLYQICLVDYQTNINEDDHSDEPHVPSADLAMLTATTQLAQVHATLSLRAPTAANA' A
#
# COMPACT_ATOMS: atom_id res chain seq x y z
N MET A 1 5.48 7.10 15.68
CA MET A 1 4.12 6.51 15.65
C MET A 1 3.30 6.82 16.90
N ALA A 2 3.89 6.89 18.11
CA ALA A 2 3.20 7.44 19.27
C ALA A 2 3.06 8.97 19.13
N GLY A 3 1.87 9.45 18.78
CA GLY A 3 1.60 10.89 18.61
C GLY A 3 0.48 11.21 17.63
N MET A 4 0.09 10.27 16.76
CA MET A 4 -1.06 10.44 15.88
C MET A 4 -2.37 10.05 16.59
N THR A 5 -3.42 10.84 16.39
CA THR A 5 -4.77 10.49 16.83
C THR A 5 -5.39 9.41 15.94
N PRO A 6 -6.46 8.72 16.38
CA PRO A 6 -7.19 7.78 15.54
C PRO A 6 -7.61 8.38 14.19
N ASP A 7 -8.09 9.63 14.16
CA ASP A 7 -8.48 10.32 12.92
C ASP A 7 -7.28 10.58 12.01
N GLN A 8 -6.13 10.96 12.57
CA GLN A 8 -4.89 11.13 11.79
C GLN A 8 -4.40 9.80 11.22
N HIS A 9 -4.58 8.70 11.96
CA HIS A 9 -4.34 7.36 11.43
C HIS A 9 -5.30 7.01 10.29
N ALA A 10 -6.59 7.40 10.37
CA ALA A 10 -7.56 7.15 9.32
C ALA A 10 -7.21 7.91 8.03
N VAL A 11 -6.87 9.20 8.14
CA VAL A 11 -6.38 10.00 7.01
C VAL A 11 -5.14 9.37 6.40
N ARG A 12 -4.17 8.98 7.23
CA ARG A 12 -2.93 8.38 6.74
C ARG A 12 -3.15 7.02 6.08
N ALA A 13 -4.11 6.22 6.56
CA ALA A 13 -4.49 4.97 5.92
C ALA A 13 -5.08 5.22 4.53
N ALA A 14 -5.94 6.23 4.37
CA ALA A 14 -6.53 6.59 3.08
C ALA A 14 -5.48 7.09 2.08
N GLU A 15 -4.53 7.93 2.52
CA GLU A 15 -3.41 8.39 1.69
C GLU A 15 -2.54 7.22 1.19
N LEU A 16 -2.19 6.31 2.10
CA LEU A 16 -1.38 5.14 1.76
C LEU A 16 -2.14 4.15 0.87
N ALA A 17 -3.45 4.00 1.05
CA ALA A 17 -4.28 3.18 0.17
C ALA A 17 -4.32 3.75 -1.26
N ALA A 18 -4.49 5.06 -1.40
CA ALA A 18 -4.45 5.72 -2.70
C ALA A 18 -3.09 5.58 -3.38
N GLU A 19 -1.99 5.69 -2.62
CA GLU A 19 -0.65 5.47 -3.17
C GLU A 19 -0.41 4.00 -3.55
N ALA A 20 -0.89 3.04 -2.74
CA ALA A 20 -0.82 1.62 -3.09
C ALA A 20 -1.58 1.32 -4.38
N GLU A 21 -2.75 1.94 -4.60
CA GLU A 21 -3.50 1.81 -5.85
C GLU A 21 -2.71 2.38 -7.04
N ARG A 22 -2.09 3.55 -6.89
CA ARG A 22 -1.23 4.15 -7.91
C ARG A 22 -0.06 3.22 -8.27
N LEU A 23 0.63 2.67 -7.27
CA LEU A 23 1.75 1.74 -7.46
C LEU A 23 1.31 0.43 -8.11
N TYR A 24 0.15 -0.08 -7.74
CA TYR A 24 -0.44 -1.26 -8.38
C TYR A 24 -0.70 -1.04 -9.86
N GLN A 25 -1.23 0.12 -10.25
CA GLN A 25 -1.45 0.45 -11.66
C GLN A 25 -0.14 0.53 -12.45
N ILE A 26 0.92 1.07 -11.86
CA ILE A 26 2.26 1.09 -12.49
C ILE A 26 2.75 -0.35 -12.71
N CYS A 27 2.74 -1.17 -11.66
CA CYS A 27 3.13 -2.58 -11.75
C CYS A 27 2.31 -3.34 -12.79
N LEU A 28 1.01 -3.04 -12.89
CA LEU A 28 0.10 -3.67 -13.85
C LEU A 28 0.43 -3.28 -15.29
N VAL A 29 0.74 -2.00 -15.54
CA VAL A 29 1.17 -1.53 -16.87
C VAL A 29 2.48 -2.18 -17.26
N ASP A 30 3.47 -2.25 -16.37
CA ASP A 30 4.76 -2.89 -16.66
C ASP A 30 4.57 -4.39 -16.96
N TYR A 31 3.77 -5.08 -16.14
CA TYR A 31 3.40 -6.47 -16.37
C TYR A 31 2.74 -6.67 -17.74
N GLN A 32 1.76 -5.85 -18.08
CA GLN A 32 1.02 -5.95 -19.34
C GLN A 32 1.86 -5.52 -20.56
N THR A 33 2.76 -4.55 -20.40
CA THR A 33 3.63 -4.08 -21.48
C THR A 33 4.70 -5.12 -21.78
N ASN A 34 5.32 -5.71 -20.76
CA ASN A 34 6.27 -6.82 -20.95
C ASN A 34 5.63 -8.08 -21.54
N ILE A 35 4.29 -8.25 -21.43
CA ILE A 35 3.55 -9.31 -22.14
C ILE A 35 3.40 -9.00 -23.65
N ASN A 36 3.33 -7.71 -24.00
CA ASN A 36 2.95 -7.25 -25.35
C ASN A 36 4.15 -6.85 -26.21
N GLU A 37 5.25 -6.41 -25.60
CA GLU A 37 6.53 -6.25 -26.30
C GLU A 37 7.09 -7.65 -26.56
N ASP A 38 7.55 -7.89 -27.79
CA ASP A 38 8.06 -9.16 -28.33
C ASP A 38 9.40 -9.58 -27.66
N ASP A 39 9.53 -9.36 -26.36
CA ASP A 39 10.65 -9.73 -25.51
C ASP A 39 10.49 -11.19 -25.13
N HIS A 40 11.44 -12.02 -25.57
CA HIS A 40 11.48 -13.46 -25.36
C HIS A 40 11.77 -13.87 -23.91
N SER A 41 11.40 -13.06 -22.91
CA SER A 41 11.39 -13.48 -21.52
C SER A 41 10.12 -14.30 -21.29
N ASP A 42 10.27 -15.61 -21.00
CA ASP A 42 9.15 -16.54 -20.85
C ASP A 42 8.14 -16.16 -19.74
N GLU A 43 8.40 -15.09 -18.96
CA GLU A 43 7.54 -14.63 -17.89
C GLU A 43 7.40 -13.10 -17.86
N PRO A 44 6.17 -12.58 -17.69
CA PRO A 44 5.93 -11.15 -17.49
C PRO A 44 6.72 -10.62 -16.30
N HIS A 45 7.54 -9.58 -16.52
CA HIS A 45 8.37 -9.01 -15.46
C HIS A 45 7.74 -7.77 -14.81
N VAL A 46 7.81 -7.70 -13.49
CA VAL A 46 7.60 -6.46 -12.72
C VAL A 46 8.84 -6.28 -11.85
N PRO A 47 9.44 -5.08 -11.78
CA PRO A 47 10.62 -4.86 -10.95
C PRO A 47 10.35 -5.21 -9.48
N SER A 48 11.22 -6.02 -8.88
CA SER A 48 11.08 -6.48 -7.49
C SER A 48 11.00 -5.32 -6.48
N ALA A 49 11.64 -4.18 -6.80
CA ALA A 49 11.59 -2.98 -5.98
C ALA A 49 10.19 -2.36 -5.93
N ASP A 50 9.47 -2.34 -7.05
CA ASP A 50 8.12 -1.78 -7.12
C ASP A 50 7.12 -2.68 -6.40
N LEU A 51 7.25 -4.01 -6.54
CA LEU A 51 6.47 -4.97 -5.76
C LEU A 51 6.73 -4.84 -4.25
N ALA A 52 7.99 -4.68 -3.84
CA ALA A 52 8.34 -4.46 -2.43
C ALA A 52 7.74 -3.16 -1.89
N MET A 53 7.80 -2.07 -2.68
CA MET A 53 7.23 -0.78 -2.31
C MET A 53 5.70 -0.82 -2.23
N LEU A 54 5.03 -1.48 -3.18
CA LEU A 54 3.58 -1.73 -3.14
C LEU A 54 3.19 -2.52 -1.89
N THR A 55 3.93 -3.57 -1.58
CA THR A 55 3.71 -4.42 -0.40
C THR A 55 3.87 -3.62 0.89
N ALA A 56 4.98 -2.89 1.03
CA ALA A 56 5.25 -2.06 2.21
C ALA A 56 4.18 -0.97 2.40
N THR A 57 3.78 -0.30 1.32
CA THR A 57 2.74 0.74 1.34
C THR A 57 1.40 0.16 1.79
N THR A 58 1.02 -1.01 1.28
CA THR A 58 -0.21 -1.71 1.67
C THR A 58 -0.19 -2.12 3.14
N GLN A 59 0.92 -2.67 3.62
CA GLN A 59 1.08 -3.07 5.02
C GLN A 59 1.01 -1.85 5.95
N LEU A 60 1.64 -0.72 5.58
CA LEU A 60 1.55 0.52 6.34
C LEU A 60 0.11 1.06 6.36
N ALA A 61 -0.62 1.01 5.23
CA ALA A 61 -2.02 1.40 5.17
C ALA A 61 -2.88 0.58 6.15
N GLN A 62 -2.68 -0.75 6.18
CA GLN A 62 -3.37 -1.66 7.09
C GLN A 62 -3.05 -1.38 8.56
N VAL A 63 -1.79 -1.08 8.89
CA VAL A 63 -1.40 -0.68 10.24
C VAL A 63 -2.11 0.60 10.65
N HIS A 64 -2.12 1.62 9.79
CA HIS A 64 -2.81 2.88 10.07
C HIS A 64 -4.33 2.69 10.20
N ALA A 65 -4.97 1.88 9.35
CA ALA A 65 -6.38 1.55 9.47
C ALA A 65 -6.71 0.79 10.76
N THR A 66 -5.81 -0.10 11.20
CA THR A 66 -5.99 -0.81 12.48
C THR A 66 -5.85 0.14 13.67
N LEU A 67 -4.88 1.06 13.62
CA LEU A 67 -4.66 2.06 14.67
C LEU A 67 -5.79 3.09 14.73
N SER A 68 -6.43 3.45 13.61
CA SER A 68 -7.59 4.34 13.61
C SER A 68 -8.83 3.74 14.28
N LEU A 69 -8.96 2.40 14.26
CA LEU A 69 -10.05 1.69 14.93
C LEU A 69 -9.80 1.51 16.44
N ARG A 70 -8.55 1.65 16.88
CA ARG A 70 -8.20 1.66 18.30
C ARG A 70 -8.51 3.04 18.88
N ALA A 71 -9.80 3.30 19.13
CA ALA A 71 -10.18 4.35 20.07
C ALA A 71 -9.47 4.08 21.42
N PRO A 72 -9.01 5.10 22.15
CA PRO A 72 -8.66 4.90 23.54
C PRO A 72 -9.91 4.35 24.22
N THR A 73 -9.87 3.08 24.66
CA THR A 73 -10.84 2.59 25.62
C THR A 73 -10.81 3.61 26.76
N ALA A 74 -11.90 4.35 26.87
CA ALA A 74 -12.10 5.35 27.90
C ALA A 74 -11.65 4.75 29.23
N ALA A 75 -10.98 5.58 30.02
CA ALA A 75 -10.74 5.38 31.43
C ALA A 75 -11.81 4.46 32.04
N ASN A 76 -11.44 3.21 32.33
CA ASN A 76 -12.23 2.42 33.24
C ASN A 76 -11.92 2.99 34.62
N ALA A 77 -12.92 3.75 35.08
CA ALA A 77 -13.31 4.09 36.45
C ALA A 77 -12.57 3.37 37.58
#